data_AF-A0A1E4A6A7-F1
#
_entry.id   AF-A0A1E4A6A7-F1
#
_cell.length_a   1.000
_cell.length_b   1.000
_cell.length_c   1.000
_cell.angle_alpha   90.00
_cell.angle_beta   90.00
_cell.angle_gamma   90.00
#
_symmetry.space_group_name_H-M   'P 1'
#
loop_
_entity.id
_entity.type
_entity.pdbx_description
1 polymer ?
#
loop_
_entity_poly.entity_id
_entity_poly.type
_entity_poly.pdbx_seq_one_letter_code
_entity_poly.pdbx_strand_id
1 'polypeptide(L)' 'MESSRFKRFFGALLTIIGIVLILFACVAFLSDKPVLGLEVTKWETLVPFIVGALFMIPGVSLISNS' A
#
# COMPACT_ATOMS: atom_id res chain seq x y z
N MET A 1 -5.95 14.03 25.95
CA MET A 1 -6.74 14.03 24.71
C MET A 1 -5.88 13.97 23.43
N GLU A 2 -4.63 13.47 23.48
CA GLU A 2 -3.72 13.46 22.32
C GLU A 2 -3.66 12.13 21.56
N SER A 3 -3.87 11.00 22.25
CA SER A 3 -3.65 9.65 21.71
C SER A 3 -4.64 9.22 20.62
N SER A 4 -5.84 9.81 20.56
CA SER A 4 -6.85 9.48 19.54
C SER A 4 -6.49 10.05 18.17
N ARG A 5 -5.97 11.30 18.11
CA ARG A 5 -5.50 11.90 16.84
C ARG A 5 -4.32 11.15 16.26
N PHE A 6 -3.40 10.68 17.09
CA PHE A 6 -2.21 9.94 16.65
C PHE A 6 -2.59 8.59 16.01
N LYS A 7 -3.53 7.85 16.61
CA LYS A 7 -4.06 6.59 16.04
C LYS A 7 -4.75 6.79 14.70
N ARG A 8 -5.56 7.85 14.58
CA ARG A 8 -6.22 8.27 13.34
C ARG A 8 -5.24 8.68 12.25
N PHE A 9 -4.20 9.45 12.62
CA PHE A 9 -3.15 9.87 11.70
C PHE A 9 -2.31 8.70 11.23
N PHE A 10 -1.95 7.78 12.13
CA PHE A 10 -1.19 6.58 11.80
C PHE A 10 -2.00 5.63 10.89
N GLY A 11 -3.29 5.44 11.18
CA GLY A 11 -4.19 4.67 10.31
C GLY A 11 -4.32 5.30 8.92
N ALA A 12 -4.54 6.61 8.82
CA ALA A 12 -4.61 7.32 7.56
C ALA A 12 -3.30 7.23 6.76
N LEU A 13 -2.15 7.40 7.41
CA LEU A 13 -0.83 7.28 6.79
C LEU A 13 -0.60 5.87 6.24
N LEU A 14 -0.96 4.84 7.02
CA LEU A 14 -0.81 3.44 6.63
C LEU A 14 -1.70 3.08 5.43
N THR A 15 -2.93 3.61 5.40
CA THR A 15 -3.83 3.46 4.25
C THR A 15 -3.31 4.18 3.01
N ILE A 16 -2.79 5.40 3.13
CA ILE A 16 -2.19 6.14 2.01
C ILE A 16 -1.01 5.37 1.43
N ILE A 17 -0.11 4.86 2.28
CA ILE A 17 1.04 4.05 1.85
C ILE A 17 0.56 2.78 1.14
N GLY A 18 -0.42 2.07 1.71
CA GLY A 18 -1.00 0.88 1.09
C GLY A 18 -1.58 1.16 -0.30
N ILE A 19 -2.31 2.26 -0.47
CA ILE A 19 -2.85 2.69 -1.77
C ILE A 19 -1.72 2.97 -2.77
N VAL A 20 -0.67 3.69 -2.37
CA VAL A 20 0.47 4.00 -3.26
C VAL A 20 1.16 2.72 -3.73
N LEU A 21 1.36 1.74 -2.83
CA LEU A 21 1.96 0.45 -3.18
C LEU A 21 1.08 -0.39 -4.11
N ILE A 22 -0.25 -0.40 -3.90
CA ILE A 22 -1.19 -1.08 -4.80
C ILE A 22 -1.19 -0.41 -6.18
N LEU A 23 -1.22 0.92 -6.25
CA LEU A 23 -1.15 1.65 -7.52
C LEU A 23 0.17 1.36 -8.24
N PHE A 24 1.29 1.33 -7.53
CA PHE A 24 2.58 0.94 -8.09
C PHE A 24 2.56 -0.49 -8.63
N ALA A 25 1.99 -1.44 -7.88
CA ALA A 25 1.83 -2.82 -8.33
C ALA A 25 0.95 -2.92 -9.58
N CYS A 26 -0.18 -2.19 -9.64
CA CYS A 26 -1.04 -2.17 -10.81
C CYS A 26 -0.33 -1.61 -12.04
N VAL A 27 0.45 -0.52 -11.89
CA VAL A 27 1.24 0.07 -12.98
C VAL A 27 2.35 -0.87 -13.43
N ALA A 28 3.03 -1.54 -12.48
CA ALA A 28 4.03 -2.57 -12.75
C ALA A 28 3.44 -3.81 -13.42
N PHE A 29 2.19 -4.15 -13.14
CA PHE A 29 1.53 -5.33 -13.70
C PHE A 29 1.03 -5.10 -15.12
N LEU A 30 0.49 -3.89 -15.36
CA LEU A 30 -0.08 -3.51 -16.65
C LEU A 30 0.98 -3.02 -17.64
N SER A 31 2.12 -2.53 -17.15
CA SER A 31 3.23 -2.17 -18.01
C SER A 31 4.02 -3.42 -18.39
N ASP A 32 3.83 -3.92 -19.61
CA ASP A 32 4.70 -4.92 -20.28
C ASP A 32 6.12 -4.37 -20.60
N LYS A 33 6.49 -3.27 -19.93
CA LYS A 33 7.69 -2.46 -20.13
C LYS A 33 8.39 -2.37 -18.77
N PRO A 34 9.71 -2.34 -18.70
CA PRO A 34 10.42 -2.22 -17.43
C PRO A 34 9.95 -0.98 -16.68
N VAL A 35 9.27 -1.17 -15.55
CA VAL A 35 8.88 -0.07 -14.67
C VAL A 35 10.11 0.36 -13.87
N LEU A 36 10.44 1.64 -13.92
CA LEU A 36 11.67 2.21 -13.33
C LEU A 36 12.98 1.58 -13.83
N GLY A 37 12.99 0.94 -15.02
CA GLY A 37 14.19 0.32 -15.59
C GLY A 37 14.51 -1.09 -15.05
N LEU A 38 13.61 -1.68 -14.26
CA LEU A 38 13.69 -3.07 -13.80
C LEU A 38 12.71 -3.93 -14.62
N GLU A 39 13.19 -5.04 -15.18
CA GLU A 39 12.32 -6.08 -15.74
C GLU A 39 11.59 -6.77 -14.58
N VAL A 40 10.42 -6.25 -14.24
CA VAL A 40 9.57 -6.81 -13.19
C VAL A 40 8.71 -7.89 -13.83
N THR A 41 9.08 -9.16 -13.67
CA THR A 41 8.25 -10.30 -14.09
C THR A 41 6.95 -10.32 -13.29
N LYS A 42 5.86 -10.85 -13.84
CA LYS A 42 4.52 -10.89 -13.19
C LYS A 42 4.52 -11.41 -11.74
N TRP A 43 5.49 -12.24 -11.37
CA TRP A 43 5.72 -12.75 -10.01
C TRP A 43 6.26 -11.69 -9.04
N GLU A 44 7.15 -10.82 -9.50
CA GLU A 44 7.72 -9.73 -8.69
C GLU A 44 6.68 -8.63 -8.44
N THR A 45 5.73 -8.44 -9.37
CA THR A 45 4.60 -7.51 -9.19
C THR A 45 3.60 -7.98 -8.13
N LEU A 46 3.58 -9.27 -7.82
CA LEU A 46 2.74 -9.82 -6.75
C LEU A 46 3.20 -9.30 -5.38
N VAL A 47 4.50 -9.02 -5.22
CA VAL A 47 5.11 -8.54 -3.97
C VAL A 47 4.55 -7.19 -3.53
N PRO A 48 4.63 -6.09 -4.31
CA PRO A 48 4.07 -4.80 -3.92
C PRO A 48 2.54 -4.85 -3.76
N PHE A 49 1.84 -5.75 -4.47
CA PHE A 49 0.41 -5.95 -4.28
C PHE A 49 0.08 -6.54 -2.91
N ILE A 50 0.77 -7.62 -2.52
CA ILE A 50 0.59 -8.28 -1.21
C ILE A 50 1.02 -7.34 -0.07
N VAL A 51 2.13 -6.61 -0.23
CA VAL A 51 2.58 -5.63 0.76
C VAL A 51 1.58 -4.49 0.90
N GLY A 52 1.04 -3.97 -0.21
CA GLY A 52 0.00 -2.95 -0.20
C GLY A 52 -1.29 -3.43 0.49
N ALA A 53 -1.72 -4.66 0.23
CA ALA A 53 -2.88 -5.28 0.90
C ALA A 53 -2.64 -5.48 2.41
N LEU A 54 -1.44 -5.95 2.79
CA LEU A 54 -1.04 -6.11 4.20
C LEU A 54 -0.95 -4.79 4.95
N PHE A 55 -0.62 -3.67 4.28
CA PHE A 55 -0.66 -2.32 4.87
C PHE A 55 -2.08 -1.75 4.95
N MET A 56 -2.95 -2.14 4.02
CA MET A 56 -4.34 -1.68 3.98
C MET A 56 -5.18 -2.26 5.14
N ILE A 57 -5.00 -3.53 5.50
CA ILE A 57 -5.72 -4.18 6.61
C ILE A 57 -5.54 -3.44 7.97
N PRO A 58 -4.31 -3.24 8.48
CA PRO A 58 -4.09 -2.49 9.71
C PRO A 58 -4.43 -1.01 9.57
N GLY A 59 -4.27 -0.40 8.38
CA GLY A 59 -4.62 1.00 8.16
C GLY A 59 -6.12 1.26 8.28
N VAL A 60 -6.93 0.40 7.64
CA VAL A 60 -8.40 0.44 7.72
C VAL A 60 -8.90 0.02 9.11
N SER A 61 -8.24 -0.93 9.78
CA SER A 61 -8.59 -1.32 11.15
C SER A 61 -8.31 -0.21 12.17
N LEU A 62 -7.20 0.52 12.03
CA LEU A 62 -6.84 1.64 12.90
C LEU A 62 -7.72 2.88 12.71
N ILE A 63 -8.16 3.17 11.48
CA ILE A 63 -9.14 4.25 11.25
C ILE A 63 -10.54 3.87 11.74
N SER A 64 -10.93 2.59 11.63
CA SER A 64 -12.25 2.10 12.06
C SER A 64 -12.38 2.00 13.57
N ASN A 65 -11.27 1.78 14.31
CA ASN A 65 -11.26 1.64 15.77
C ASN A 65 -10.77 2.92 16.47
N SER A 66 -10.90 4.09 15.82
CA SER A 66 -10.46 5.41 16.32
C SER A 66 -11.57 6.44 16.37
#